data_AF-A0AAJ2ZDN9-F1
#
_entry.id   AF-A0AAJ2ZDN9-F1
#
_cell.length_a   1.000
_cell.length_b   1.000
_cell.length_c   1.000
_cell.angle_alpha   90.00
_cell.angle_beta   90.00
_cell.angle_gamma   90.00
#
_symmetry.space_group_name_H-M   'P 1'
#
loop_
_entity.id
_entity.type
_entity.pdbx_description
1 polymer ?
#
loop_
_entity_poly.entity_id
_entity_poly.type
_entity_poly.pdbx_seq_one_letter_code
_entity_poly.pdbx_strand_id
1 'polypeptide(L)'
;MMHPHIRRSALVASAVTAALVAGGATAQATGDTYDHTASATVFAPNPVQQLGDQSLTDQKDADYPALAGAYRSVRLTNLDGSGTLTGKYVVVKSKTGTPARAVDGAYPAWHRDADQFEQVMGYHWVNTAQAYLQSLGFGSTLRPVNQRQIELRIDQYGGDNSFFREDKANITLGKGGVDDGEDAEVIVHEYGHSVQDGQVPGFGTTLESGAIGEAFGDYLAVAVTSWATGVPTRTPEACVADWDSVSYTRTAPHCLRRLDGTKVYPADLVGEVHADGEIWSRALWDIRTALGDRRATTLIVEAQFAFTTDVTFRDAALATVAAAQRLYGAQAASATRAAFVARGIL
;
A
#
# COMPACT_ATOMS: atom_id res chain seq x y z
N MET A 1 -13.67 -35.27 -84.60
CA MET A 1 -12.73 -36.39 -84.78
C MET A 1 -12.66 -37.18 -83.48
N MET A 2 -13.01 -38.47 -83.57
CA MET A 2 -12.67 -39.66 -82.76
C MET A 2 -12.29 -39.54 -81.26
N HIS A 3 -13.04 -40.33 -80.48
CA HIS A 3 -12.85 -40.88 -79.13
C HIS A 3 -11.45 -41.51 -78.87
N PRO A 4 -10.96 -41.68 -77.61
CA PRO A 4 -11.42 -42.82 -76.77
C PRO A 4 -11.43 -42.69 -75.23
N HIS A 5 -12.28 -43.59 -74.69
CA HIS A 5 -12.41 -44.18 -73.35
C HIS A 5 -11.18 -44.28 -72.44
N ILE A 6 -11.42 -44.43 -71.11
CA ILE A 6 -10.97 -45.59 -70.31
C ILE A 6 -11.61 -45.66 -68.89
N ARG A 7 -12.24 -46.82 -68.65
CA ARG A 7 -12.35 -47.73 -67.46
C ARG A 7 -12.85 -47.29 -66.06
N ARG A 8 -13.96 -47.96 -65.69
CA ARG A 8 -14.30 -48.72 -64.46
C ARG A 8 -13.26 -48.75 -63.32
N SER A 9 -13.70 -48.51 -62.07
CA SER A 9 -13.95 -49.57 -61.07
C SER A 9 -14.05 -49.02 -59.65
N ALA A 10 -14.89 -49.68 -58.85
CA ALA A 10 -15.32 -49.35 -57.50
C ALA A 10 -14.22 -49.42 -56.42
N LEU A 11 -14.43 -48.67 -55.34
CA LEU A 11 -13.98 -49.06 -54.00
C LEU A 11 -15.05 -48.62 -52.98
N VAL A 12 -15.63 -49.64 -52.36
CA VAL A 12 -16.48 -49.58 -51.18
C VAL A 12 -15.60 -49.22 -49.99
N ALA A 13 -15.99 -48.22 -49.20
CA ALA A 13 -15.53 -48.08 -47.83
C ALA A 13 -16.73 -47.67 -46.96
N SER A 14 -17.13 -48.61 -46.11
CA SER A 14 -18.25 -48.57 -45.19
C SER A 14 -18.16 -47.38 -44.22
N ALA A 15 -19.24 -46.61 -44.13
CA ALA A 15 -19.43 -45.63 -43.07
C ALA A 15 -19.80 -46.38 -41.77
N VAL A 16 -18.91 -46.33 -40.77
CA VAL A 16 -19.27 -46.63 -39.38
C VAL A 16 -19.26 -45.31 -38.63
N THR A 17 -20.45 -44.87 -38.26
CA THR A 17 -20.74 -43.67 -37.49
C THR A 17 -20.21 -43.85 -36.06
N ALA A 18 -19.13 -43.16 -35.71
CA ALA A 18 -18.73 -42.99 -34.31
C ALA A 18 -19.54 -41.84 -33.71
N ALA A 19 -20.48 -42.17 -32.82
CA ALA A 19 -21.14 -41.19 -31.97
C ALA A 19 -20.13 -40.68 -30.93
N LEU A 20 -19.53 -39.52 -31.20
CA LEU A 20 -18.76 -38.76 -30.21
C LEU A 20 -19.74 -38.13 -29.22
N VAL A 21 -19.91 -38.76 -28.06
CA VAL A 21 -20.48 -38.11 -26.89
C VAL A 21 -19.46 -37.08 -26.43
N ALA A 22 -19.70 -35.80 -26.76
CA ALA A 22 -18.95 -34.69 -26.19
C ALA A 22 -19.29 -34.57 -24.71
N GLY A 23 -18.57 -35.32 -23.86
CA GLY A 23 -18.47 -35.06 -22.44
C GLY A 23 -17.71 -33.75 -22.23
N GLY A 24 -18.40 -32.62 -22.38
CA GLY A 24 -17.88 -31.34 -21.98
C GLY A 24 -17.80 -31.31 -20.46
N ALA A 25 -16.64 -31.66 -19.91
CA ALA A 25 -16.30 -31.23 -18.57
C ALA A 25 -16.15 -29.71 -18.63
N THR A 26 -17.20 -28.98 -18.27
CA THR A 26 -17.06 -27.58 -17.90
C THR A 26 -16.08 -27.56 -16.73
N ALA A 27 -14.85 -27.10 -16.97
CA ALA A 27 -13.94 -26.77 -15.90
C ALA A 27 -14.66 -25.73 -15.04
N GLN A 28 -15.18 -26.18 -13.90
CA GLN A 28 -15.63 -25.28 -12.85
C GLN A 28 -14.41 -24.42 -12.53
N ALA A 29 -14.51 -23.11 -12.76
CA ALA A 29 -13.51 -22.18 -12.25
C ALA A 29 -13.35 -22.51 -10.76
N THR A 30 -12.16 -22.97 -10.37
CA THR A 30 -11.81 -23.09 -8.97
C THR A 30 -12.09 -21.72 -8.36
N GLY A 31 -13.02 -21.63 -7.39
CA GLY A 31 -13.35 -20.36 -6.75
C GLY A 31 -12.08 -19.65 -6.28
N ASP A 32 -12.09 -18.32 -6.23
CA ASP A 32 -10.96 -17.58 -5.66
C ASP A 32 -10.75 -18.10 -4.24
N THR A 33 -9.58 -18.69 -3.97
CA THR A 33 -9.27 -19.28 -2.66
C THR A 33 -9.19 -18.23 -1.55
N TYR A 34 -9.34 -16.95 -1.89
CA TYR A 34 -9.32 -15.81 -0.99
C TYR A 34 -10.66 -15.05 -0.96
N ASP A 35 -11.80 -15.72 -1.14
CA ASP A 35 -13.13 -15.11 -1.14
C ASP A 35 -13.77 -14.93 0.26
N HIS A 36 -13.06 -15.33 1.32
CA HIS A 36 -13.57 -15.24 2.68
C HIS A 36 -13.42 -13.83 3.28
N THR A 37 -14.33 -13.54 4.21
CA THR A 37 -14.36 -12.30 4.98
C THR A 37 -14.67 -12.62 6.44
N ALA A 38 -14.18 -11.78 7.36
CA ALA A 38 -14.43 -11.92 8.79
C ALA A 38 -14.51 -10.53 9.43
N SER A 39 -15.28 -10.38 10.53
CA SER A 39 -15.27 -9.14 11.30
C SER A 39 -14.03 -9.07 12.20
N ALA A 40 -13.53 -7.86 12.43
CA ALA A 40 -12.46 -7.59 13.38
C ALA A 40 -12.56 -6.15 13.93
N THR A 41 -11.72 -5.83 14.91
CA THR A 41 -11.61 -4.49 15.50
C THR A 41 -10.26 -3.86 15.11
N VAL A 42 -10.29 -2.58 14.72
CA VAL A 42 -9.10 -1.80 14.30
C VAL A 42 -9.20 -0.35 14.76
N PHE A 43 -8.09 0.37 14.76
CA PHE A 43 -8.08 1.82 14.60
C PHE A 43 -8.16 2.21 13.11
N ALA A 44 -8.73 3.39 12.84
CA ALA A 44 -8.91 3.86 11.48
C ALA A 44 -8.85 5.40 11.31
N PRO A 45 -7.69 5.97 10.95
CA PRO A 45 -6.39 5.31 10.81
C PRO A 45 -5.76 5.00 12.16
N ASN A 46 -5.92 5.89 13.13
CA ASN A 46 -5.34 5.80 14.47
C ASN A 46 -6.22 6.59 15.47
N PRO A 47 -6.05 6.43 16.79
CA PRO A 47 -6.94 7.03 17.78
C PRO A 47 -6.81 8.56 17.85
N VAL A 48 -5.64 9.14 17.62
CA VAL A 48 -5.41 10.59 17.65
C VAL A 48 -6.25 11.28 16.57
N GLN A 49 -6.17 10.80 15.32
CA GLN A 49 -6.98 11.33 14.23
C GLN A 49 -8.47 11.03 14.41
N GLN A 50 -8.84 9.83 14.88
CA GLN A 50 -10.25 9.44 15.05
C GLN A 50 -10.96 10.24 16.13
N LEU A 51 -10.27 10.57 17.21
CA LEU A 51 -10.82 11.31 18.34
C LEU A 51 -10.60 12.82 18.18
N GLY A 52 -9.61 13.23 17.38
CA GLY A 52 -9.16 14.62 17.32
C GLY A 52 -8.47 15.05 18.62
N ASP A 53 -7.81 14.11 19.29
CA ASP A 53 -7.24 14.29 20.63
C ASP A 53 -5.72 14.06 20.61
N GLN A 54 -4.98 15.15 20.69
CA GLN A 54 -3.52 15.18 20.73
C GLN A 54 -2.97 14.97 22.15
N SER A 55 -3.82 14.76 23.16
CA SER A 55 -3.39 14.53 24.55
C SER A 55 -3.30 13.05 24.93
N LEU A 56 -3.67 12.16 24.00
CA LEU A 56 -3.54 10.71 24.16
C LEU A 56 -2.06 10.34 24.36
N THR A 57 -1.83 9.28 25.14
CA THR A 57 -0.49 8.76 25.40
C THR A 57 -0.48 7.24 25.31
N ASP A 58 0.70 6.69 25.06
CA ASP A 58 0.91 5.25 24.91
C ASP A 58 0.53 4.44 26.19
N GLN A 59 0.71 4.97 27.39
CA GLN A 59 0.42 4.21 28.63
C GLN A 59 1.08 2.81 28.71
N LYS A 60 2.18 2.57 27.98
CA LYS A 60 2.87 1.27 27.89
C LYS A 60 1.93 0.17 27.44
N ASP A 61 1.31 0.36 26.28
CA ASP A 61 0.40 -0.60 25.65
C ASP A 61 -0.90 -0.89 26.43
N ALA A 62 -1.13 -0.24 27.57
CA ALA A 62 -2.38 -0.39 28.29
C ALA A 62 -3.54 0.26 27.52
N ASP A 63 -4.66 -0.45 27.40
CA ASP A 63 -5.92 0.14 26.94
C ASP A 63 -6.52 1.03 28.05
N TYR A 64 -7.23 2.09 27.66
CA TYR A 64 -7.84 3.03 28.61
C TYR A 64 -9.08 3.75 28.04
N PRO A 65 -9.99 4.25 28.90
CA PRO A 65 -11.31 4.72 28.47
C PRO A 65 -11.33 5.82 27.39
N ALA A 66 -10.29 6.64 27.27
CA ALA A 66 -10.24 7.67 26.25
C ALA A 66 -10.15 7.08 24.83
N LEU A 67 -9.57 5.89 24.67
CA LEU A 67 -9.45 5.20 23.37
C LEU A 67 -10.74 4.49 22.93
N ALA A 68 -11.71 4.32 23.82
CA ALA A 68 -12.94 3.56 23.53
C ALA A 68 -13.68 4.07 22.27
N GLY A 69 -13.63 5.38 22.01
CA GLY A 69 -14.25 5.99 20.83
C GLY A 69 -13.46 5.83 19.52
N ALA A 70 -12.24 5.29 19.56
CA ALA A 70 -11.38 5.08 18.38
C ALA A 70 -11.58 3.70 17.74
N TYR A 71 -11.88 2.66 18.52
CA TYR A 71 -12.07 1.32 17.98
C TYR A 71 -13.22 1.26 16.96
N ARG A 72 -12.97 0.62 15.82
CA ARG A 72 -13.94 0.41 14.72
C ARG A 72 -14.05 -1.07 14.40
N SER A 73 -15.29 -1.53 14.26
CA SER A 73 -15.55 -2.84 13.67
C SER A 73 -15.44 -2.72 12.15
N VAL A 74 -14.60 -3.57 11.55
CA VAL A 74 -14.39 -3.66 10.10
C VAL A 74 -14.63 -5.06 9.60
N ARG A 75 -14.84 -5.20 8.29
CA ARG A 75 -14.84 -6.49 7.60
C ARG A 75 -13.48 -6.67 6.91
N LEU A 76 -12.69 -7.64 7.40
CA LEU A 76 -11.51 -8.10 6.70
C LEU A 76 -11.92 -8.83 5.42
N THR A 77 -11.15 -8.62 4.35
CA THR A 77 -11.37 -9.21 3.03
C THR A 77 -10.14 -9.96 2.56
N ASN A 78 -10.27 -10.73 1.48
CA ASN A 78 -9.19 -11.47 0.84
C ASN A 78 -8.62 -12.61 1.72
N LEU A 79 -9.41 -13.16 2.66
CA LEU A 79 -8.99 -14.25 3.55
C LEU A 79 -9.13 -15.60 2.86
N ASP A 80 -8.29 -16.55 3.25
CA ASP A 80 -8.28 -17.92 2.72
C ASP A 80 -9.28 -18.90 3.38
N GLY A 81 -10.05 -18.42 4.37
CA GLY A 81 -11.01 -19.25 5.11
C GLY A 81 -10.41 -20.17 6.17
N SER A 82 -9.08 -20.18 6.36
CA SER A 82 -8.40 -21.04 7.35
C SER A 82 -8.62 -20.63 8.82
N GLY A 83 -9.22 -19.46 9.04
CA GLY A 83 -9.30 -18.81 10.35
C GLY A 83 -8.00 -18.15 10.81
N THR A 84 -6.98 -18.08 9.95
CA THR A 84 -5.78 -17.25 10.15
C THR A 84 -5.84 -15.96 9.33
N LEU A 85 -4.98 -15.00 9.68
CA LEU A 85 -4.71 -13.81 8.86
C LEU A 85 -3.81 -14.16 7.67
N THR A 86 -4.26 -15.11 6.85
CA THR A 86 -3.66 -15.49 5.56
C THR A 86 -4.59 -15.02 4.46
N GLY A 87 -4.07 -14.19 3.56
CA GLY A 87 -4.86 -13.61 2.49
C GLY A 87 -4.12 -13.40 1.19
N LYS A 88 -4.85 -12.91 0.19
CA LYS A 88 -4.33 -12.76 -1.19
C LYS A 88 -3.11 -11.84 -1.27
N TYR A 89 -3.13 -10.74 -0.53
CA TYR A 89 -2.11 -9.68 -0.59
C TYR A 89 -1.21 -9.64 0.64
N VAL A 90 -1.60 -10.29 1.73
CA VAL A 90 -0.84 -10.28 2.97
C VAL A 90 -1.04 -11.58 3.73
N VAL A 91 0.04 -12.08 4.31
CA VAL A 91 0.04 -13.15 5.30
C VAL A 91 0.74 -12.66 6.55
N VAL A 92 0.05 -12.72 7.69
CA VAL A 92 0.64 -12.38 8.97
C VAL A 92 1.44 -13.59 9.49
N LYS A 93 2.72 -13.36 9.75
CA LYS A 93 3.64 -14.33 10.33
C LYS A 93 4.03 -13.88 11.74
N SER A 94 3.20 -14.22 12.72
CA SER A 94 3.57 -14.08 14.13
C SER A 94 4.66 -15.11 14.47
N LYS A 95 5.86 -14.63 14.84
CA LYS A 95 6.91 -15.46 15.48
C LYS A 95 7.06 -15.14 16.97
N THR A 96 6.49 -14.03 17.41
CA THR A 96 6.38 -13.54 18.79
C THR A 96 4.89 -13.23 19.04
N GLY A 97 4.42 -13.47 20.27
CA GLY A 97 3.01 -13.29 20.61
C GLY A 97 2.09 -14.46 20.22
N THR A 98 0.82 -14.35 20.63
CA THR A 98 -0.21 -15.35 20.27
C THR A 98 -0.74 -15.04 18.87
N PRO A 99 -0.70 -15.98 17.91
CA PRO A 99 -1.23 -15.71 16.57
C PRO A 99 -2.74 -15.42 16.59
N ALA A 100 -3.16 -14.39 15.85
CA ALA A 100 -4.57 -14.09 15.67
C ALA A 100 -5.31 -15.26 14.99
N ARG A 101 -6.41 -15.69 15.61
CA ARG A 101 -7.31 -16.74 15.10
C ARG A 101 -8.76 -16.30 15.17
N ALA A 102 -9.51 -16.61 14.12
CA ALA A 102 -10.95 -16.44 14.14
C ALA A 102 -11.62 -17.47 15.05
N VAL A 103 -12.65 -17.04 15.76
CA VAL A 103 -13.56 -17.85 16.57
C VAL A 103 -14.96 -17.67 16.00
N ASP A 104 -15.63 -18.77 15.65
CA ASP A 104 -16.98 -18.76 15.07
C ASP A 104 -17.16 -17.82 13.86
N GLY A 105 -16.10 -17.70 13.03
CA GLY A 105 -16.11 -16.88 11.81
C GLY A 105 -15.79 -15.40 12.00
N ALA A 106 -15.41 -14.97 13.21
CA ALA A 106 -15.01 -13.60 13.52
C ALA A 106 -13.68 -13.57 14.29
N TYR A 107 -12.89 -12.53 14.11
CA TYR A 107 -11.80 -12.25 15.04
C TYR A 107 -12.39 -11.64 16.31
N PRO A 108 -11.99 -12.09 17.51
CA PRO A 108 -12.34 -11.42 18.76
C PRO A 108 -12.07 -9.91 18.69
N ALA A 109 -12.87 -9.13 19.42
CA ALA A 109 -12.72 -7.69 19.50
C ALA A 109 -11.52 -7.33 20.41
N TRP A 110 -10.32 -7.69 19.97
CA TRP A 110 -9.09 -7.27 20.62
C TRP A 110 -8.93 -5.76 20.54
N HIS A 111 -8.36 -5.22 21.61
CA HIS A 111 -7.91 -3.85 21.74
C HIS A 111 -6.38 -3.87 21.78
N ARG A 112 -5.76 -2.70 21.85
CA ARG A 112 -4.29 -2.56 21.81
C ARG A 112 -3.54 -3.37 22.86
N ASP A 113 -4.15 -3.64 24.01
CA ASP A 113 -3.56 -4.45 25.08
C ASP A 113 -3.42 -5.96 24.76
N ALA A 114 -3.55 -6.34 23.49
CA ALA A 114 -3.43 -7.70 23.01
C ALA A 114 -2.71 -7.72 21.64
N ASP A 115 -1.56 -8.42 21.57
CA ASP A 115 -0.71 -8.61 20.36
C ASP A 115 -1.48 -8.98 19.05
N GLN A 116 -2.69 -9.50 19.16
CA GLN A 116 -3.54 -9.83 18.00
C GLN A 116 -4.16 -8.60 17.35
N PHE A 117 -4.27 -7.48 18.06
CA PHE A 117 -4.81 -6.23 17.54
C PHE A 117 -3.90 -5.65 16.47
N GLU A 118 -2.59 -5.57 16.70
CA GLU A 118 -1.57 -5.11 15.75
C GLU A 118 -1.52 -6.04 14.52
N GLN A 119 -1.72 -7.34 14.73
CA GLN A 119 -1.85 -8.32 13.64
C GLN A 119 -3.06 -8.02 12.74
N VAL A 120 -4.22 -7.75 13.34
CA VAL A 120 -5.45 -7.41 12.61
C VAL A 120 -5.31 -6.05 11.91
N MET A 121 -4.76 -5.05 12.59
CA MET A 121 -4.43 -3.72 12.03
C MET A 121 -3.57 -3.85 10.79
N GLY A 122 -2.45 -4.57 10.92
CA GLY A 122 -1.52 -4.85 9.85
C GLY A 122 -2.17 -5.52 8.63
N TYR A 123 -2.95 -6.59 8.86
CA TYR A 123 -3.69 -7.25 7.78
C TYR A 123 -4.69 -6.32 7.10
N HIS A 124 -5.42 -5.53 7.88
CA HIS A 124 -6.44 -4.61 7.38
C HIS A 124 -5.83 -3.50 6.52
N TRP A 125 -4.79 -2.83 7.01
CA TRP A 125 -4.22 -1.65 6.35
C TRP A 125 -3.36 -1.99 5.13
N VAL A 126 -2.68 -3.14 5.09
CA VAL A 126 -2.04 -3.63 3.85
C VAL A 126 -3.08 -3.94 2.76
N ASN A 127 -4.19 -4.60 3.11
CA ASN A 127 -5.28 -4.83 2.15
C ASN A 127 -5.92 -3.52 1.68
N THR A 128 -6.08 -2.55 2.59
CA THR A 128 -6.65 -1.24 2.27
C THR A 128 -5.76 -0.45 1.32
N ALA A 129 -4.45 -0.45 1.53
CA ALA A 129 -3.49 0.17 0.61
C ALA A 129 -3.50 -0.50 -0.77
N GLN A 130 -3.55 -1.83 -0.82
CA GLN A 130 -3.68 -2.56 -2.09
C GLN A 130 -4.99 -2.23 -2.81
N ALA A 131 -6.11 -2.16 -2.09
CA ALA A 131 -7.41 -1.80 -2.64
C ALA A 131 -7.41 -0.36 -3.17
N TYR A 132 -6.74 0.57 -2.48
CA TYR A 132 -6.57 1.94 -2.96
C TYR A 132 -5.85 1.96 -4.32
N LEU A 133 -4.70 1.29 -4.47
CA LEU A 133 -3.99 1.20 -5.75
C LEU A 133 -4.86 0.59 -6.86
N GLN A 134 -5.61 -0.46 -6.56
CA GLN A 134 -6.54 -1.08 -7.51
C GLN A 134 -7.67 -0.13 -7.91
N SER A 135 -8.18 0.67 -6.96
CA SER A 135 -9.21 1.67 -7.22
C SER A 135 -8.73 2.72 -8.21
N LEU A 136 -7.44 3.02 -8.27
CA LEU A 136 -6.83 3.94 -9.24
C LEU A 136 -6.73 3.34 -10.65
N GLY A 137 -6.85 2.01 -10.77
CA GLY A 137 -6.82 1.26 -12.03
C GLY A 137 -5.62 0.31 -12.16
N PHE A 138 -4.70 0.28 -11.20
CA PHE A 138 -3.54 -0.62 -11.25
C PHE A 138 -3.97 -2.09 -11.15
N GLY A 139 -3.60 -2.88 -12.16
CA GLY A 139 -4.01 -4.28 -12.30
C GLY A 139 -5.35 -4.48 -13.01
N SER A 140 -5.94 -3.42 -13.55
CA SER A 140 -7.08 -3.49 -14.46
C SER A 140 -6.80 -2.67 -15.73
N THR A 141 -7.02 -1.36 -15.70
CA THR A 141 -6.77 -0.46 -16.83
C THR A 141 -5.32 0.01 -16.93
N LEU A 142 -4.58 -0.08 -15.83
CA LEU A 142 -3.15 0.18 -15.73
C LEU A 142 -2.43 -1.12 -15.36
N ARG A 143 -1.12 -1.16 -15.61
CA ARG A 143 -0.26 -2.28 -15.22
C ARG A 143 -0.39 -2.60 -13.72
N PRO A 144 -0.25 -3.86 -13.31
CA PRO A 144 -0.36 -4.23 -11.89
C PRO A 144 0.77 -3.62 -11.07
N VAL A 145 0.46 -3.22 -9.83
CA VAL A 145 1.42 -2.71 -8.85
C VAL A 145 1.22 -3.49 -7.55
N ASN A 146 2.33 -4.00 -7.01
CA ASN A 146 2.40 -4.73 -5.74
C ASN A 146 1.38 -5.88 -5.59
N GLN A 147 0.92 -6.47 -6.71
CA GLN A 147 -0.03 -7.60 -6.71
C GLN A 147 0.63 -8.94 -6.32
N ARG A 148 1.29 -8.95 -5.16
CA ARG A 148 1.94 -10.11 -4.55
C ARG A 148 1.49 -10.26 -3.11
N GLN A 149 1.64 -11.46 -2.54
CA GLN A 149 1.43 -11.67 -1.11
C GLN A 149 2.67 -11.16 -0.35
N ILE A 150 2.46 -10.23 0.58
CA ILE A 150 3.50 -9.68 1.45
C ILE A 150 3.49 -10.45 2.77
N GLU A 151 4.67 -10.78 3.30
CA GLU A 151 4.76 -11.30 4.66
C GLU A 151 4.78 -10.13 5.66
N LEU A 152 3.80 -10.08 6.56
CA LEU A 152 3.78 -9.11 7.64
C LEU A 152 4.28 -9.75 8.93
N ARG A 153 5.32 -9.16 9.52
CA ARG A 153 5.98 -9.58 10.75
C ARG A 153 5.74 -8.53 11.82
N ILE A 154 4.75 -8.78 12.65
CA ILE A 154 4.41 -7.95 13.79
C ILE A 154 5.35 -8.32 14.95
N ASP A 155 5.72 -7.35 15.77
CA ASP A 155 6.39 -7.56 17.06
C ASP A 155 7.80 -8.17 17.01
N GLN A 156 8.53 -8.02 15.90
CA GLN A 156 9.86 -8.64 15.75
C GLN A 156 11.01 -7.69 16.08
N TYR A 157 10.75 -6.39 16.24
CA TYR A 157 11.77 -5.40 16.57
C TYR A 157 11.42 -4.69 17.87
N GLY A 158 12.26 -4.85 18.90
CA GLY A 158 12.00 -4.29 20.23
C GLY A 158 12.28 -2.78 20.37
N GLY A 159 12.49 -2.08 19.26
CA GLY A 159 12.68 -0.63 19.22
C GLY A 159 11.56 0.05 18.43
N ASP A 160 11.59 1.38 18.47
CA ASP A 160 10.71 2.29 17.72
C ASP A 160 11.26 2.39 16.29
N ASN A 161 10.94 1.39 15.47
CA ASN A 161 11.39 1.30 14.09
C ASN A 161 10.69 0.16 13.35
N SER A 162 10.11 0.49 12.21
CA SER A 162 9.60 -0.45 11.22
C SER A 162 10.51 -0.48 9.98
N PHE A 163 10.40 -1.54 9.17
CA PHE A 163 11.10 -1.61 7.88
C PHE A 163 10.51 -2.66 6.94
N PHE A 164 10.57 -2.38 5.65
CA PHE A 164 10.46 -3.37 4.59
C PHE A 164 11.82 -4.02 4.27
N ARG A 165 11.84 -5.34 4.11
CA ARG A 165 13.01 -6.07 3.58
C ARG A 165 12.69 -6.65 2.21
N GLU A 166 13.37 -6.12 1.20
CA GLU A 166 13.27 -6.50 -0.21
C GLU A 166 13.60 -7.98 -0.44
N ASP A 167 14.68 -8.48 0.18
CA ASP A 167 15.20 -9.84 0.02
C ASP A 167 14.20 -10.94 0.40
N LYS A 168 13.17 -10.57 1.18
CA LYS A 168 12.17 -11.47 1.76
C LYS A 168 10.75 -10.99 1.53
N ALA A 169 10.55 -9.89 0.80
CA ALA A 169 9.28 -9.20 0.61
C ALA A 169 8.44 -9.15 1.90
N ASN A 170 9.05 -8.67 2.99
CA ASN A 170 8.37 -8.60 4.27
C ASN A 170 8.39 -7.20 4.88
N ILE A 171 7.30 -6.85 5.55
CA ILE A 171 7.21 -5.70 6.43
C ILE A 171 7.44 -6.22 7.84
N THR A 172 8.31 -5.56 8.60
CA THR A 172 8.50 -5.81 10.03
C THR A 172 8.11 -4.55 10.80
N LEU A 173 7.24 -4.70 11.79
CA LEU A 173 6.81 -3.60 12.65
C LEU A 173 7.47 -3.65 14.04
N GLY A 174 7.80 -2.47 14.56
CA GLY A 174 8.41 -2.22 15.86
C GLY A 174 7.42 -2.22 17.04
N LYS A 175 7.96 -2.01 18.25
CA LYS A 175 7.24 -1.90 19.55
C LYS A 175 7.73 -0.74 20.42
N GLY A 176 8.33 0.28 19.83
CA GLY A 176 8.98 1.32 20.63
C GLY A 176 8.08 2.52 20.83
N GLY A 177 7.72 2.80 22.07
CA GLY A 177 6.73 3.84 22.34
C GLY A 177 5.34 3.25 22.17
N VAL A 178 4.56 3.81 21.24
CA VAL A 178 3.34 3.14 20.76
C VAL A 178 3.80 1.98 19.88
N ASP A 179 3.09 0.85 19.88
CA ASP A 179 3.43 -0.21 18.94
C ASP A 179 3.11 0.27 17.50
N ASP A 180 4.09 0.27 16.60
CA ASP A 180 3.98 0.77 15.21
C ASP A 180 2.79 0.14 14.46
N GLY A 181 2.39 -1.08 14.85
CA GLY A 181 1.22 -1.79 14.33
C GLY A 181 -0.14 -1.19 14.72
N GLU A 182 -0.16 -0.20 15.62
CA GLU A 182 -1.36 0.54 16.01
C GLU A 182 -1.62 1.79 15.16
N ASP A 183 -0.65 2.23 14.36
CA ASP A 183 -0.81 3.39 13.45
C ASP A 183 -0.84 2.93 11.99
N ALA A 184 -1.99 3.12 11.35
CA ALA A 184 -2.18 2.80 9.93
C ALA A 184 -1.14 3.45 9.03
N GLU A 185 -0.69 4.66 9.35
CA GLU A 185 0.22 5.41 8.50
C GLU A 185 1.63 4.81 8.50
N VAL A 186 2.07 4.23 9.61
CA VAL A 186 3.32 3.46 9.68
C VAL A 186 3.21 2.18 8.85
N ILE A 187 2.11 1.42 9.01
CA ILE A 187 1.87 0.20 8.21
C ILE A 187 1.89 0.49 6.71
N VAL A 188 1.23 1.57 6.28
CA VAL A 188 1.12 1.91 4.86
C VAL A 188 2.42 2.53 4.32
N HIS A 189 3.18 3.25 5.14
CA HIS A 189 4.52 3.73 4.78
C HIS A 189 5.40 2.54 4.35
N GLU A 190 5.45 1.48 5.16
CA GLU A 190 6.23 0.27 4.85
C GLU A 190 5.69 -0.49 3.64
N TYR A 191 4.37 -0.50 3.45
CA TYR A 191 3.77 -1.00 2.21
C TYR A 191 4.22 -0.20 0.98
N GLY A 192 4.46 1.10 1.13
CA GLY A 192 5.02 1.98 0.11
C GLY A 192 6.40 1.51 -0.39
N HIS A 193 7.28 1.06 0.48
CA HIS A 193 8.54 0.44 0.07
C HIS A 193 8.33 -0.86 -0.72
N SER A 194 7.36 -1.70 -0.33
CA SER A 194 7.01 -2.89 -1.13
C SER A 194 6.48 -2.53 -2.52
N VAL A 195 5.74 -1.42 -2.64
CA VAL A 195 5.30 -0.90 -3.93
C VAL A 195 6.50 -0.53 -4.79
N GLN A 196 7.46 0.21 -4.23
CA GLN A 196 8.67 0.63 -4.94
C GLN A 196 9.52 -0.56 -5.38
N ASP A 197 9.81 -1.51 -4.49
CA ASP A 197 10.53 -2.74 -4.83
C ASP A 197 9.79 -3.55 -5.90
N GLY A 198 8.45 -3.61 -5.84
CA GLY A 198 7.64 -4.27 -6.86
C GLY A 198 7.72 -3.62 -8.25
N GLN A 199 8.10 -2.34 -8.34
CA GLN A 199 8.25 -1.60 -9.60
C GLN A 199 9.71 -1.54 -10.06
N VAL A 200 10.64 -1.36 -9.12
CA VAL A 200 12.07 -1.21 -9.31
C VAL A 200 12.77 -2.03 -8.21
N PRO A 201 13.02 -3.34 -8.43
CA PRO A 201 13.61 -4.20 -7.40
C PRO A 201 14.96 -3.68 -6.91
N GLY A 202 15.14 -3.57 -5.58
CA GLY A 202 16.34 -2.99 -4.98
C GLY A 202 16.39 -1.46 -5.02
N PHE A 203 15.24 -0.78 -4.89
CA PHE A 203 15.15 0.67 -4.99
C PHE A 203 15.86 1.35 -3.80
N GLY A 204 16.38 2.57 -4.00
CA GLY A 204 16.93 3.36 -2.90
C GLY A 204 18.40 3.11 -2.58
N THR A 205 19.23 2.81 -3.58
CA THR A 205 20.66 2.52 -3.40
C THR A 205 21.55 3.74 -3.13
N THR A 206 20.97 4.95 -3.13
CA THR A 206 21.67 6.22 -2.89
C THR A 206 20.89 7.08 -1.89
N LEU A 207 21.48 8.16 -1.38
CA LEU A 207 20.76 9.09 -0.51
C LEU A 207 19.54 9.72 -1.19
N GLU A 208 19.64 10.12 -2.46
CA GLU A 208 18.50 10.70 -3.18
C GLU A 208 17.42 9.66 -3.49
N SER A 209 17.79 8.48 -4.02
CA SER A 209 16.79 7.44 -4.29
C SER A 209 16.18 6.89 -3.00
N GLY A 210 16.95 6.80 -1.91
CA GLY A 210 16.44 6.45 -0.58
C GLY A 210 15.47 7.51 -0.03
N ALA A 211 15.81 8.80 -0.16
CA ALA A 211 14.91 9.90 0.22
C ALA A 211 13.62 9.95 -0.61
N ILE A 212 13.67 9.63 -1.91
CA ILE A 212 12.47 9.42 -2.73
C ILE A 212 11.64 8.24 -2.18
N GLY A 213 12.33 7.21 -1.69
CA GLY A 213 11.75 6.05 -1.00
C GLY A 213 10.88 6.45 0.18
N GLU A 214 11.53 7.04 1.19
CA GLU A 214 10.89 7.52 2.43
C GLU A 214 9.73 8.47 2.14
N ALA A 215 9.95 9.41 1.22
CA ALA A 215 8.98 10.42 0.85
C ALA A 215 7.73 9.84 0.18
N PHE A 216 7.88 8.77 -0.60
CA PHE A 216 6.75 8.07 -1.20
C PHE A 216 5.98 7.27 -0.16
N GLY A 217 6.66 6.62 0.79
CA GLY A 217 6.03 5.95 1.93
C GLY A 217 5.12 6.89 2.70
N ASP A 218 5.64 8.05 3.13
CA ASP A 218 4.87 9.08 3.84
C ASP A 218 3.68 9.59 3.03
N TYR A 219 3.89 9.90 1.75
CA TYR A 219 2.83 10.38 0.87
C TYR A 219 1.72 9.34 0.68
N LEU A 220 2.09 8.08 0.43
CA LEU A 220 1.14 6.99 0.21
C LEU A 220 0.33 6.71 1.48
N ALA A 221 0.98 6.76 2.66
CA ALA A 221 0.33 6.60 3.95
C ALA A 221 -0.85 7.57 4.10
N VAL A 222 -0.58 8.88 3.99
CA VAL A 222 -1.62 9.92 4.11
C VAL A 222 -2.67 9.80 3.00
N ALA A 223 -2.28 9.50 1.76
CA ALA A 223 -3.23 9.36 0.66
C ALA A 223 -4.22 8.20 0.91
N VAL A 224 -3.72 7.03 1.34
CA VAL A 224 -4.52 5.85 1.65
C VAL A 224 -5.42 6.08 2.85
N THR A 225 -4.91 6.63 3.95
CA THR A 225 -5.71 6.86 5.17
C THR A 225 -6.79 7.89 4.92
N SER A 226 -6.48 8.97 4.20
CA SER A 226 -7.46 9.99 3.80
C SER A 226 -8.52 9.45 2.85
N TRP A 227 -8.14 8.58 1.90
CA TRP A 227 -9.10 7.92 1.00
C TRP A 227 -10.04 6.98 1.76
N ALA A 228 -9.50 6.20 2.70
CA ALA A 228 -10.26 5.20 3.45
C ALA A 228 -11.19 5.82 4.51
N THR A 229 -10.79 6.94 5.11
CA THR A 229 -11.48 7.52 6.28
C THR A 229 -12.16 8.86 6.01
N GLY A 230 -11.83 9.51 4.90
CA GLY A 230 -12.46 10.75 4.44
C GLY A 230 -11.79 12.02 4.97
N VAL A 231 -12.09 13.14 4.31
CA VAL A 231 -11.62 14.49 4.65
C VAL A 231 -12.80 15.46 4.86
N PRO A 232 -12.68 16.49 5.73
CA PRO A 232 -11.51 16.84 6.53
C PRO A 232 -11.25 15.85 7.66
N THR A 233 -9.97 15.56 7.90
CA THR A 233 -9.49 14.82 9.08
C THR A 233 -9.69 15.66 10.35
N ARG A 234 -9.69 15.04 11.54
CA ARG A 234 -9.84 15.79 12.81
C ARG A 234 -8.53 16.36 13.33
N THR A 235 -7.40 15.86 12.85
CA THR A 235 -6.04 16.40 13.03
C THR A 235 -5.49 16.83 11.66
N PRO A 236 -4.40 17.60 11.58
CA PRO A 236 -3.90 18.08 10.28
C PRO A 236 -3.57 16.91 9.34
N GLU A 237 -4.24 16.83 8.17
CA GLU A 237 -4.08 15.72 7.20
C GLU A 237 -2.63 15.48 6.76
N ALA A 238 -1.82 16.54 6.67
CA ALA A 238 -0.42 16.44 6.26
C ALA A 238 0.52 15.86 7.33
N CYS A 239 0.01 15.57 8.52
CA CYS A 239 0.76 14.97 9.63
C CYS A 239 0.83 13.46 9.41
N VAL A 240 2.04 12.91 9.43
CA VAL A 240 2.26 11.46 9.28
C VAL A 240 2.43 10.83 10.66
N ALA A 241 1.74 9.72 10.90
CA ALA A 241 1.86 8.86 12.07
C ALA A 241 1.66 9.59 13.41
N ASP A 242 0.56 10.34 13.54
CA ASP A 242 0.31 11.20 14.69
C ASP A 242 0.07 10.44 16.01
N TRP A 243 -0.43 9.20 15.95
CA TRP A 243 -0.55 8.34 17.13
C TRP A 243 0.80 7.81 17.57
N ASP A 244 1.57 7.24 16.64
CA ASP A 244 2.92 6.74 16.95
C ASP A 244 3.80 7.85 17.57
N SER A 245 3.68 9.06 17.01
CA SER A 245 4.44 10.25 17.40
C SER A 245 4.21 10.75 18.82
N VAL A 246 3.13 10.36 19.52
CA VAL A 246 2.86 10.84 20.88
C VAL A 246 3.95 10.42 21.87
N SER A 247 4.69 9.35 21.56
CA SER A 247 5.71 8.77 22.42
C SER A 247 7.05 9.53 22.40
N TYR A 248 7.36 10.23 21.30
CA TYR A 248 8.68 10.84 21.10
C TYR A 248 8.66 12.32 20.70
N THR A 249 7.50 12.89 20.37
CA THR A 249 7.36 14.33 20.12
C THR A 249 6.85 15.07 21.36
N ARG A 250 7.33 16.31 21.57
CA ARG A 250 7.04 17.08 22.80
C ARG A 250 5.90 18.08 22.69
N THR A 251 5.45 18.37 21.47
CA THR A 251 4.50 19.44 21.19
C THR A 251 3.49 19.01 20.15
N ALA A 252 2.22 19.28 20.41
CA ALA A 252 1.16 19.08 19.43
C ALA A 252 1.26 20.11 18.27
N PRO A 253 0.87 19.72 17.04
CA PRO A 253 0.48 18.37 16.66
C PRO A 253 1.68 17.40 16.69
N HIS A 254 1.45 16.21 17.25
CA HIS A 254 2.40 15.10 17.22
C HIS A 254 2.46 14.59 15.79
N CYS A 255 3.60 14.76 15.11
CA CYS A 255 3.81 14.30 13.74
C CYS A 255 5.22 13.73 13.63
N LEU A 256 5.36 12.58 12.98
CA LEU A 256 6.65 11.98 12.69
C LEU A 256 7.38 12.88 11.68
N ARG A 257 6.66 13.20 10.61
CA ARG A 257 7.03 14.18 9.58
C ARG A 257 5.76 14.88 9.08
N ARG A 258 5.96 15.95 8.30
CA ARG A 258 4.85 16.70 7.67
C ARG A 258 5.03 16.80 6.17
N LEU A 259 3.98 16.43 5.44
CA LEU A 259 3.93 16.54 3.98
C LEU A 259 3.81 17.99 3.49
N ASP A 260 3.46 18.93 4.35
CA ASP A 260 3.30 20.36 4.02
C ASP A 260 4.46 21.23 4.55
N GLY A 261 5.63 20.63 4.79
CA GLY A 261 6.86 21.33 5.17
C GLY A 261 7.38 22.32 4.12
N THR A 262 8.45 23.03 4.44
CA THR A 262 8.99 24.13 3.60
C THR A 262 10.39 23.85 3.03
N LYS A 263 10.94 22.65 3.23
CA LYS A 263 12.30 22.31 2.80
C LYS A 263 12.47 22.41 1.27
N VAL A 264 13.63 22.86 0.82
CA VAL A 264 13.99 23.03 -0.60
C VAL A 264 15.37 22.45 -0.92
N TYR A 265 15.48 21.90 -2.12
CA TYR A 265 16.71 21.36 -2.68
C TYR A 265 17.57 22.48 -3.32
N PRO A 266 18.92 22.43 -3.18
CA PRO A 266 19.69 21.58 -2.29
C PRO A 266 19.92 22.20 -0.90
N ALA A 267 19.34 23.37 -0.62
CA ALA A 267 19.70 24.18 0.55
C ALA A 267 19.41 23.50 1.90
N ASP A 268 18.38 22.66 1.96
CA ASP A 268 17.95 21.97 3.17
C ASP A 268 18.39 20.49 3.23
N LEU A 269 19.27 20.04 2.32
CA LEU A 269 19.84 18.69 2.40
C LEU A 269 20.72 18.53 3.63
N VAL A 270 20.55 17.41 4.33
CA VAL A 270 21.33 17.04 5.53
C VAL A 270 22.02 15.67 5.40
N GLY A 271 21.75 14.92 4.34
CA GLY A 271 22.37 13.62 4.09
C GLY A 271 21.74 12.47 4.88
N GLU A 272 20.43 12.57 5.14
CA GLU A 272 19.64 11.59 5.88
C GLU A 272 18.31 11.40 5.14
N VAL A 273 17.97 10.15 4.79
CA VAL A 273 16.92 9.86 3.81
C VAL A 273 15.54 10.33 4.26
N HIS A 274 15.20 10.23 5.54
CA HIS A 274 13.89 10.66 6.04
C HIS A 274 13.79 12.20 6.03
N ALA A 275 14.84 12.89 6.49
CA ALA A 275 14.90 14.34 6.54
C ALA A 275 14.99 14.98 5.14
N ASP A 276 15.75 14.38 4.23
CA ASP A 276 15.87 14.85 2.84
C ASP A 276 14.60 14.50 2.03
N GLY A 277 13.93 13.39 2.39
CA GLY A 277 12.66 12.95 1.81
C GLY A 277 11.53 13.96 1.96
N GLU A 278 11.51 14.76 3.04
CA GLU A 278 10.52 15.82 3.25
C GLU A 278 10.51 16.87 2.11
N ILE A 279 11.60 17.04 1.36
CA ILE A 279 11.64 17.90 0.17
C ILE A 279 10.78 17.29 -0.95
N TRP A 280 10.95 15.99 -1.20
CA TRP A 280 10.23 15.25 -2.23
C TRP A 280 8.76 15.06 -1.85
N SER A 281 8.47 14.66 -0.61
CA SER A 281 7.10 14.39 -0.14
C SER A 281 6.25 15.65 -0.18
N ARG A 282 6.86 16.82 0.08
CA ARG A 282 6.21 18.11 -0.13
C ARG A 282 5.85 18.40 -1.59
N ALA A 283 6.71 18.04 -2.55
CA ALA A 283 6.35 18.16 -3.95
C ALA A 283 5.16 17.25 -4.31
N LEU A 284 5.14 16.00 -3.80
CA LEU A 284 4.01 15.08 -3.98
C LEU A 284 2.70 15.63 -3.40
N TRP A 285 2.78 16.26 -2.22
CA TRP A 285 1.65 16.94 -1.59
C TRP A 285 1.11 18.11 -2.43
N ASP A 286 1.99 18.95 -2.97
CA ASP A 286 1.59 20.06 -3.84
C ASP A 286 0.95 19.54 -5.15
N ILE A 287 1.44 18.42 -5.70
CA ILE A 287 0.83 17.74 -6.86
C ILE A 287 -0.59 17.26 -6.52
N ARG A 288 -0.77 16.60 -5.36
CA ARG A 288 -2.08 16.13 -4.86
C ARG A 288 -3.05 17.29 -4.66
N THR A 289 -2.59 18.39 -4.09
CA THR A 289 -3.37 19.61 -3.90
C THR A 289 -3.83 20.21 -5.24
N ALA A 290 -2.95 20.24 -6.24
CA ALA A 290 -3.26 20.84 -7.54
C ALA A 290 -4.15 19.98 -8.44
N LEU A 291 -4.01 18.65 -8.39
CA LEU A 291 -4.65 17.73 -9.35
C LEU A 291 -5.76 16.87 -8.74
N GLY A 292 -5.89 16.87 -7.42
CA GLY A 292 -6.72 15.94 -6.67
C GLY A 292 -6.06 14.57 -6.53
N ASP A 293 -6.40 13.90 -5.42
CA ASP A 293 -5.86 12.61 -4.97
C ASP A 293 -5.76 11.57 -6.09
N ARG A 294 -6.89 11.21 -6.71
CA ARG A 294 -6.92 10.18 -7.75
C ARG A 294 -5.93 10.43 -8.90
N ARG A 295 -5.88 11.65 -9.45
CA ARG A 295 -4.97 11.95 -10.59
C ARG A 295 -3.52 12.00 -10.13
N ALA A 296 -3.26 12.67 -9.01
CA ALA A 296 -1.92 12.81 -8.47
C ALA A 296 -1.32 11.44 -8.09
N THR A 297 -2.00 10.63 -7.30
CA THR A 297 -1.42 9.34 -6.89
C THR A 297 -1.28 8.39 -8.08
N THR A 298 -2.22 8.41 -9.03
CA THR A 298 -2.09 7.61 -10.26
C THR A 298 -0.83 7.98 -11.04
N LEU A 299 -0.57 9.27 -11.29
CA LEU A 299 0.63 9.66 -12.04
C LEU A 299 1.92 9.46 -11.24
N ILE A 300 1.90 9.63 -9.91
CA ILE A 300 3.06 9.43 -9.04
C ILE A 300 3.47 7.96 -9.04
N VAL A 301 2.53 7.04 -8.80
CA VAL A 301 2.80 5.59 -8.84
C VAL A 301 3.22 5.15 -10.23
N GLU A 302 2.56 5.64 -11.29
CA GLU A 302 2.91 5.29 -12.67
C GLU A 302 4.30 5.80 -13.10
N ALA A 303 4.77 6.93 -12.53
CA ALA A 303 6.09 7.48 -12.81
C ALA A 303 7.23 6.57 -12.31
N GLN A 304 7.03 5.89 -11.17
CA GLN A 304 8.07 5.05 -10.55
C GLN A 304 8.56 3.93 -11.46
N PHE A 305 7.73 3.44 -12.39
CA PHE A 305 8.15 2.46 -13.39
C PHE A 305 9.25 2.95 -14.35
N ALA A 306 9.53 4.25 -14.38
CA ALA A 306 10.60 4.83 -15.19
C ALA A 306 11.87 5.13 -14.36
N PHE A 307 11.86 4.85 -13.06
CA PHE A 307 13.00 5.13 -12.19
C PHE A 307 14.05 4.01 -12.29
N THR A 308 15.28 4.35 -11.93
CA THR A 308 16.37 3.38 -11.64
C THR A 308 16.54 3.25 -10.13
N THR A 309 17.28 2.22 -9.68
CA THR A 309 17.53 1.99 -8.24
C THR A 309 18.27 3.15 -7.56
N ASP A 310 19.04 3.91 -8.35
CA ASP A 310 19.87 5.05 -7.98
C ASP A 310 19.36 6.40 -8.55
N VAL A 311 18.08 6.48 -8.93
CA VAL A 311 17.51 7.66 -9.58
C VAL A 311 17.74 8.94 -8.76
N THR A 312 18.15 10.02 -9.44
CA THR A 312 18.31 11.34 -8.80
C THR A 312 16.96 12.03 -8.61
N PHE A 313 16.87 12.99 -7.68
CA PHE A 313 15.71 13.87 -7.50
C PHE A 313 15.29 14.52 -8.82
N ARG A 314 16.26 15.03 -9.59
CA ARG A 314 15.99 15.71 -10.87
C ARG A 314 15.41 14.74 -11.90
N ASP A 315 16.00 13.56 -12.07
CA ASP A 315 15.54 12.60 -13.07
C ASP A 315 14.18 11.99 -12.70
N ALA A 316 13.96 11.70 -11.43
CA ALA A 316 12.66 11.27 -10.92
C ALA A 316 11.58 12.34 -11.14
N ALA A 317 11.90 13.62 -10.91
CA ALA A 317 10.97 14.72 -11.14
C ALA A 317 10.62 14.87 -12.62
N LEU A 318 11.61 14.78 -13.52
CA LEU A 318 11.37 14.79 -14.97
C LEU A 318 10.51 13.61 -15.43
N ALA A 319 10.76 12.40 -14.92
CA ALA A 319 9.94 11.22 -15.20
C ALA A 319 8.49 11.39 -14.68
N THR A 320 8.31 12.00 -13.52
CA THR A 320 6.99 12.29 -12.95
C THR A 320 6.21 13.33 -13.78
N VAL A 321 6.89 14.39 -14.25
CA VAL A 321 6.29 15.36 -15.20
C VAL A 321 5.92 14.68 -16.52
N ALA A 322 6.75 13.77 -17.03
CA ALA A 322 6.47 13.02 -18.24
C ALA A 322 5.27 12.06 -18.07
N ALA A 323 5.12 11.42 -16.91
CA ALA A 323 3.95 10.62 -16.58
C ALA A 323 2.67 11.47 -16.53
N ALA A 324 2.72 12.64 -15.89
CA ALA A 324 1.62 13.60 -15.87
C ALA A 324 1.19 14.03 -17.29
N GLN A 325 2.17 14.36 -18.15
CA GLN A 325 1.93 14.70 -19.55
C GLN A 325 1.23 13.57 -20.32
N ARG A 326 1.71 12.34 -20.15
CA ARG A 326 1.19 11.16 -20.86
C ARG A 326 -0.23 10.79 -20.41
N LEU A 327 -0.52 10.87 -19.12
CA LEU A 327 -1.81 10.47 -18.56
C LEU A 327 -2.88 11.56 -18.69
N TYR A 328 -2.51 12.82 -18.48
CA TYR A 328 -3.47 13.91 -18.26
C TYR A 328 -3.17 15.20 -19.05
N GLY A 329 -2.14 15.20 -19.90
CA GLY A 329 -1.82 16.31 -20.79
C GLY A 329 -1.07 17.48 -20.14
N ALA A 330 -0.95 18.57 -20.90
CA ALA A 330 -0.04 19.69 -20.61
C ALA A 330 -0.36 20.43 -19.31
N GLN A 331 -1.64 20.57 -18.95
CA GLN A 331 -2.02 21.26 -17.72
C GLN A 331 -1.54 20.50 -16.47
N ALA A 332 -1.73 19.18 -16.46
CA ALA A 332 -1.24 18.34 -15.37
C ALA A 332 0.29 18.34 -15.30
N ALA A 333 0.97 18.22 -16.45
CA ALA A 333 2.43 18.31 -16.52
C ALA A 333 2.97 19.65 -15.99
N SER A 334 2.29 20.75 -16.30
CA SER A 334 2.65 22.08 -15.79
C SER A 334 2.48 22.18 -14.27
N ALA A 335 1.38 21.67 -13.72
CA ALA A 335 1.15 21.65 -12.28
C ALA A 335 2.19 20.78 -11.55
N THR A 336 2.48 19.59 -12.10
CA THR A 336 3.52 18.70 -11.57
C THR A 336 4.91 19.33 -11.62
N ARG A 337 5.26 19.98 -12.74
CA ARG A 337 6.53 20.71 -12.86
C ARG A 337 6.61 21.85 -11.85
N ALA A 338 5.53 22.61 -11.68
CA ALA A 338 5.50 23.73 -10.74
C ALA A 338 5.75 23.26 -9.30
N ALA A 339 5.21 22.11 -8.88
CA ALA A 339 5.47 21.55 -7.56
C ALA A 339 6.96 21.24 -7.33
N PHE A 340 7.64 20.61 -8.30
CA PHE A 340 9.08 20.33 -8.20
C PHE A 340 9.95 21.59 -8.28
N VAL A 341 9.61 22.57 -9.13
CA VAL A 341 10.30 23.88 -9.20
C VAL A 341 10.16 24.62 -7.86
N ALA A 342 8.98 24.58 -7.24
CA ALA A 342 8.75 25.23 -5.95
C ALA A 342 9.60 24.63 -4.81
N ARG A 343 10.13 23.42 -5.00
CA ARG A 343 11.07 22.74 -4.10
C ARG A 343 12.52 22.80 -4.57
N GLY A 344 12.84 23.55 -5.64
CA GLY A 344 14.19 23.70 -6.15
C GLY A 344 14.76 22.47 -6.88
N ILE A 345 13.92 21.48 -7.18
CA ILE A 345 14.36 20.22 -7.83
C ILE A 345 14.53 20.37 -9.35
N LEU A 346 13.70 21.22 -9.99
CA LEU A 346 13.68 21.44 -11.45
C LEU A 346 13.98 22.86 -11.88
#